data_AF-A0A942KTX8-F1
#
_entry.id   AF-A0A942KTX8-F1
#
_cell.length_a   1.000
_cell.length_b   1.000
_cell.length_c   1.000
_cell.angle_alpha   90.00
_cell.angle_beta   90.00
_cell.angle_gamma   90.00
#
_symmetry.space_group_name_H-M   'P 1'
#
loop_
_entity.id
_entity.type
_entity.pdbx_description
1 polymer ?
#
loop_
_entity_poly.entity_id
_entity_poly.type
_entity_poly.pdbx_seq_one_letter_code
_entity_poly.pdbx_strand_id
1 'polypeptide(L)'
;MEKVNLSQCWPDIFYFGPIWGKDGGNCTEIFIKGNNRLVDRRRTKGVLSALARLFARDLVYLRDSSRREANRSHSLPLVLDPAMVLVPVKARTASIKDEGTTGYLVLNKLERVEPLDKEGSNSRLIFQDGLEVTTLLSTATVRQRILEAKSLSKPGWSETKVHEPSPERVYYVVRVAEASRGNLGLWRGACSRRPGS
;
A
#
# COMPACT_ATOMS: atom_id res chain seq x y z
N MET A 1 -18.17 -3.41 -19.81
CA MET A 1 -17.71 -2.72 -18.58
C MET A 1 -16.65 -1.71 -18.98
N GLU A 2 -16.68 -0.50 -18.40
CA GLU A 2 -15.74 0.57 -18.74
C GLU A 2 -14.54 0.63 -17.78
N LYS A 3 -13.57 1.49 -18.10
CA LYS A 3 -12.40 1.75 -17.26
C LYS A 3 -12.76 2.87 -16.28
N VAL A 4 -12.67 2.62 -14.98
CA VAL A 4 -12.92 3.63 -13.95
C VAL A 4 -11.82 4.69 -14.00
N ASN A 5 -12.23 5.96 -13.91
CA ASN A 5 -11.30 7.08 -13.83
C ASN A 5 -10.71 7.20 -12.42
N LEU A 6 -9.63 6.45 -12.18
CA LEU A 6 -8.99 6.38 -10.87
C LEU A 6 -8.45 7.72 -10.36
N SER A 7 -8.12 8.68 -11.24
CA SER A 7 -7.63 9.98 -10.79
C SER A 7 -8.71 10.81 -10.07
N GLN A 8 -9.99 10.51 -10.34
CA GLN A 8 -11.13 11.21 -9.74
C GLN A 8 -11.60 10.55 -8.44
N CYS A 9 -11.36 9.25 -8.23
CA CYS A 9 -11.94 8.51 -7.11
C CYS A 9 -10.93 7.92 -6.12
N TRP A 10 -9.61 7.95 -6.41
CA TRP A 10 -8.60 7.37 -5.51
C TRP A 10 -8.71 7.84 -4.05
N PRO A 11 -9.00 9.13 -3.73
CA PRO A 11 -9.07 9.59 -2.35
C PRO A 11 -10.20 8.93 -1.58
N ASP A 12 -11.18 8.35 -2.26
CA ASP A 12 -12.36 7.71 -1.69
C ASP A 12 -12.31 6.18 -1.76
N ILE A 13 -11.29 5.56 -2.37
CA ILE A 13 -11.16 4.10 -2.43
C ILE A 13 -10.89 3.51 -1.06
N PHE A 14 -11.72 2.57 -0.62
CA PHE A 14 -11.58 1.84 0.65
C PHE A 14 -10.97 0.47 0.41
N TYR A 15 -11.42 -0.18 -0.65
CA TYR A 15 -10.99 -1.52 -1.03
C TYR A 15 -11.13 -1.72 -2.54
N PHE A 16 -10.29 -2.58 -3.11
CA PHE A 16 -10.53 -3.11 -4.45
C PHE A 16 -10.06 -4.56 -4.58
N GLY A 17 -10.84 -5.38 -5.28
CA GLY A 17 -10.58 -6.81 -5.38
C GLY A 17 -11.19 -7.47 -6.59
N PRO A 18 -10.73 -8.68 -6.94
CA PRO A 18 -11.17 -9.40 -8.12
C PRO A 18 -12.62 -9.86 -7.99
N ILE A 19 -13.41 -9.67 -9.04
CA ILE A 19 -14.76 -10.23 -9.21
C ILE A 19 -14.90 -10.87 -10.59
N TRP A 20 -15.88 -11.75 -10.73
CA TRP A 20 -16.30 -12.23 -12.05
C TRP A 20 -17.26 -11.23 -12.66
N GLY A 21 -16.92 -10.72 -13.85
CA GLY A 21 -17.81 -9.92 -14.66
C GLY A 21 -18.99 -10.73 -15.18
N LYS A 22 -20.02 -10.04 -15.67
CA LYS A 22 -21.23 -10.68 -16.23
C LYS A 22 -20.94 -11.60 -17.43
N ASP A 23 -19.82 -11.36 -18.10
CA ASP A 23 -19.28 -12.12 -19.23
C ASP A 23 -18.31 -13.24 -18.79
N GLY A 24 -18.17 -13.51 -17.49
CA GLY A 24 -17.15 -14.41 -16.94
C GLY A 24 -15.74 -13.82 -16.96
N GLY A 25 -15.59 -12.55 -17.38
CA GLY A 25 -14.32 -11.84 -17.39
C GLY A 25 -13.78 -11.60 -15.98
N ASN A 26 -12.45 -11.51 -15.86
CA ASN A 26 -11.81 -11.14 -14.61
C ASN A 26 -11.73 -9.62 -14.48
N CYS A 27 -12.57 -9.06 -13.62
CA CYS A 27 -12.74 -7.62 -13.39
C CYS A 27 -12.39 -7.26 -11.95
N THR A 28 -12.41 -5.97 -11.63
CA THR A 28 -12.14 -5.49 -10.27
C THR A 28 -13.35 -4.72 -9.74
N GLU A 29 -13.85 -5.11 -8.58
CA GLU A 29 -14.78 -4.27 -7.82
C GLU A 29 -13.95 -3.29 -6.98
N ILE A 30 -14.34 -2.02 -6.99
CA ILE A 30 -13.74 -0.94 -6.23
C ILE A 30 -14.83 -0.38 -5.33
N PHE A 31 -14.59 -0.48 -4.03
CA PHE A 31 -15.44 0.08 -3.02
C PHE A 31 -14.92 1.47 -2.67
N ILE A 32 -15.80 2.45 -2.77
CA ILE A 32 -15.50 3.84 -2.44
C ILE A 32 -16.45 4.33 -1.35
N LYS A 33 -16.07 5.44 -0.72
CA LYS A 33 -16.84 6.11 0.34
C LYS A 33 -18.32 6.26 -0.02
N GLY A 34 -19.19 6.08 0.96
CA GLY A 34 -20.63 6.21 0.81
C GLY A 34 -21.28 4.95 0.26
N ASN A 35 -20.68 3.79 0.55
CA ASN A 35 -21.16 2.47 0.13
C ASN A 35 -21.33 2.31 -1.40
N ASN A 36 -20.56 3.09 -2.17
CA ASN A 36 -20.59 3.07 -3.62
C ASN A 36 -19.65 1.98 -4.14
N ARG A 37 -20.11 1.25 -5.16
CA ARG A 37 -19.36 0.16 -5.80
C ARG A 37 -19.19 0.47 -7.27
N LEU A 38 -17.93 0.52 -7.70
CA LEU A 38 -17.56 0.66 -9.10
C LEU A 38 -17.00 -0.66 -9.60
N VAL A 39 -17.26 -0.98 -10.86
CA VAL A 39 -16.66 -2.14 -11.52
C VAL A 39 -15.71 -1.65 -12.60
N ASP A 40 -14.45 -1.99 -12.46
CA ASP A 40 -13.43 -1.75 -13.47
C ASP A 40 -13.20 -2.98 -14.33
N ARG A 41 -13.23 -2.81 -15.65
CA ARG A 41 -12.98 -3.91 -16.61
C ARG A 41 -11.57 -4.53 -16.49
N ARG A 42 -10.61 -3.84 -15.87
CA ARG A 42 -9.25 -4.34 -15.65
C ARG A 42 -9.27 -5.38 -14.53
N ARG A 43 -8.36 -6.36 -14.62
CA ARG A 43 -8.00 -7.23 -13.49
C ARG A 43 -7.37 -6.41 -12.36
N THR A 44 -7.38 -6.93 -11.13
CA THR A 44 -6.85 -6.22 -9.95
C THR A 44 -5.41 -5.76 -10.12
N LYS A 45 -4.57 -6.55 -10.81
CA LYS A 45 -3.18 -6.16 -11.13
C LYS A 45 -3.09 -4.91 -12.02
N GLY A 46 -4.06 -4.74 -12.93
CA GLY A 46 -4.16 -3.59 -13.83
C GLY A 46 -4.67 -2.34 -13.12
N VAL A 47 -5.61 -2.50 -12.17
CA VAL A 47 -6.04 -1.41 -11.29
C VAL A 47 -4.88 -0.95 -10.40
N LEU A 48 -4.18 -1.90 -9.76
CA LEU A 48 -2.99 -1.61 -8.95
C LEU A 48 -1.89 -0.88 -9.74
N SER A 49 -1.57 -1.36 -10.95
CA SER A 49 -0.57 -0.71 -11.81
C SER A 49 -0.98 0.72 -12.20
N ALA A 50 -2.27 0.94 -12.46
CA ALA A 50 -2.76 2.28 -12.77
C ALA A 50 -2.74 3.21 -11.55
N LEU A 51 -3.10 2.72 -10.36
CA LEU A 51 -2.95 3.48 -9.12
C LEU A 51 -1.48 3.85 -8.90
N ALA A 52 -0.55 2.90 -8.98
CA ALA A 52 0.87 3.19 -8.81
C ALA A 52 1.39 4.26 -9.78
N ARG A 53 0.93 4.25 -11.04
CA ARG A 53 1.27 5.30 -12.03
C ARG A 53 0.72 6.67 -11.64
N LEU A 54 -0.47 6.76 -11.05
CA LEU A 54 -1.03 8.04 -10.57
C LEU A 54 -0.15 8.68 -9.48
N PHE A 55 0.51 7.87 -8.65
CA PHE A 55 1.43 8.33 -7.61
C PHE A 55 2.91 8.36 -8.06
N ALA A 56 3.18 8.17 -9.35
CA ALA A 56 4.54 8.06 -9.89
C ALA A 56 5.42 7.02 -9.14
N ARG A 57 4.82 5.90 -8.72
CA ARG A 57 5.50 4.82 -8.00
C ARG A 57 5.81 3.61 -8.89
N ASP A 58 6.99 3.06 -8.71
CA ASP A 58 7.38 1.78 -9.29
C ASP A 58 6.97 0.62 -8.36
N LEU A 59 6.12 -0.29 -8.88
CA LEU A 59 5.66 -1.46 -8.13
C LEU A 59 6.76 -2.47 -7.81
N VAL A 60 7.83 -2.55 -8.61
CA VAL A 60 9.00 -3.39 -8.33
C VAL A 60 9.71 -2.85 -7.10
N TYR A 61 10.03 -1.55 -7.11
CA TYR A 61 10.67 -0.88 -5.97
C TYR A 61 9.84 -1.00 -4.70
N LEU A 62 8.53 -0.76 -4.77
CA LEU A 62 7.64 -0.88 -3.61
C LEU A 62 7.62 -2.31 -3.06
N ARG A 63 7.59 -3.32 -3.92
CA ARG A 63 7.65 -4.72 -3.49
C ARG A 63 8.99 -5.04 -2.82
N ASP A 64 10.10 -4.58 -3.38
CA ASP A 64 11.42 -4.83 -2.81
C ASP A 64 11.60 -4.14 -1.46
N SER A 65 11.10 -2.91 -1.30
CA SER A 65 11.04 -2.24 0.00
C SER A 65 10.24 -3.06 1.00
N SER A 66 9.07 -3.55 0.61
CA SER A 66 8.23 -4.36 1.50
C SER A 66 8.82 -5.74 1.81
N ARG A 67 9.60 -6.34 0.91
CA ARG A 67 10.31 -7.62 1.14
C ARG A 67 11.40 -7.50 2.20
N ARG A 68 12.02 -6.32 2.33
CA ARG A 68 13.06 -6.10 3.35
C ARG A 68 12.47 -6.08 4.75
N GLU A 69 11.25 -5.58 4.88
CA GLU A 69 10.52 -5.52 6.15
C GLU A 69 9.76 -6.81 6.45
N ALA A 70 9.23 -7.47 5.42
CA ALA A 70 8.43 -8.68 5.57
C ALA A 70 9.24 -9.93 5.22
N ASN A 71 9.20 -10.95 6.08
CA ASN A 71 9.85 -12.26 5.86
C ASN A 71 9.16 -13.13 4.78
N ARG A 72 8.65 -12.53 3.70
CA ARG A 72 7.89 -13.20 2.64
C ARG A 72 8.02 -12.49 1.30
N SER A 73 7.85 -13.23 0.21
CA SER A 73 8.04 -12.73 -1.17
C SER A 73 6.75 -12.33 -1.88
N HIS A 74 5.59 -12.76 -1.38
CA HIS A 74 4.28 -12.56 -2.00
C HIS A 74 3.32 -11.79 -1.09
N SER A 75 2.24 -11.24 -1.66
CA SER A 75 1.16 -10.51 -0.95
C SER A 75 1.68 -9.40 -0.03
N LEU A 76 2.60 -8.57 -0.49
CA LEU A 76 3.22 -7.54 0.34
C LEU A 76 2.39 -6.25 0.40
N PRO A 77 2.38 -5.53 1.54
CA PRO A 77 1.83 -4.18 1.59
C PRO A 77 2.55 -3.27 0.59
N LEU A 78 1.86 -2.26 0.06
CA LEU A 78 2.44 -1.31 -0.88
C LEU A 78 2.08 0.11 -0.44
N VAL A 79 3.09 0.92 -0.18
CA VAL A 79 2.91 2.33 0.23
C VAL A 79 2.97 3.20 -1.03
N LEU A 80 1.82 3.53 -1.62
CA LEU A 80 1.80 4.43 -2.78
C LEU A 80 2.00 5.88 -2.32
N ASP A 81 1.33 6.24 -1.24
CA ASP A 81 1.27 7.55 -0.61
C ASP A 81 0.91 7.37 0.88
N PRO A 82 1.24 8.30 1.80
CA PRO A 82 0.78 8.22 3.19
C PRO A 82 -0.74 8.05 3.34
N ALA A 83 -1.55 8.58 2.41
CA ALA A 83 -3.01 8.40 2.38
C ALA A 83 -3.45 7.12 1.65
N MET A 84 -2.54 6.43 0.95
CA MET A 84 -2.84 5.22 0.17
C MET A 84 -1.80 4.11 0.44
N VAL A 85 -1.87 3.58 1.66
CA VAL A 85 -1.15 2.35 2.06
C VAL A 85 -2.04 1.14 1.78
N LEU A 86 -1.64 0.32 0.81
CA LEU A 86 -2.40 -0.82 0.35
C LEU A 86 -2.00 -2.09 1.11
N VAL A 87 -2.96 -2.72 1.78
CA VAL A 87 -2.75 -3.99 2.47
C VAL A 87 -3.44 -5.11 1.69
N PRO A 88 -2.70 -6.11 1.22
CA PRO A 88 -3.29 -7.18 0.43
C PRO A 88 -4.08 -8.14 1.32
N VAL A 89 -5.23 -8.57 0.81
CA VAL A 89 -6.12 -9.56 1.44
C VAL A 89 -6.57 -10.58 0.39
N LYS A 90 -7.02 -11.76 0.84
CA LYS A 90 -7.50 -12.81 -0.07
C LYS A 90 -9.01 -12.66 -0.25
N ALA A 91 -9.41 -12.15 -1.41
CA ALA A 91 -10.79 -11.81 -1.75
C ALA A 91 -11.62 -13.01 -2.19
N ARG A 92 -10.99 -14.00 -2.84
CA ARG A 92 -11.65 -15.19 -3.37
C ARG A 92 -10.72 -16.40 -3.41
N THR A 93 -11.29 -17.58 -3.58
CA THR A 93 -10.56 -18.79 -3.97
C THR A 93 -10.26 -18.74 -5.47
N ALA A 94 -9.13 -19.33 -5.88
CA ALA A 94 -8.85 -19.55 -7.30
C ALA A 94 -9.35 -20.95 -7.64
N SER A 95 -10.11 -21.07 -8.72
CA SER A 95 -10.45 -22.35 -9.34
C SER A 95 -9.41 -22.74 -10.38
N ILE A 96 -8.74 -21.75 -10.99
CA ILE A 96 -7.72 -21.94 -12.04
C ILE A 96 -6.48 -21.07 -11.72
N LYS A 97 -5.30 -21.50 -12.18
CA LYS A 97 -4.06 -20.73 -12.10
C LYS A 97 -4.24 -19.34 -12.75
N ASP A 98 -3.64 -18.31 -12.16
CA ASP A 98 -3.65 -16.91 -12.62
C ASP A 98 -5.00 -16.18 -12.64
N GLU A 99 -6.04 -16.75 -12.01
CA GLU A 99 -7.31 -16.05 -11.81
C GLU A 99 -7.18 -14.82 -10.91
N GLY A 100 -6.15 -14.73 -10.08
CA GLY A 100 -5.98 -13.61 -9.17
C GLY A 100 -7.00 -13.65 -8.03
N THR A 101 -6.49 -13.78 -6.81
CA THR A 101 -7.28 -13.92 -5.58
C THR A 101 -7.08 -12.77 -4.62
N THR A 102 -6.14 -11.88 -4.93
CA THR A 102 -5.71 -10.82 -4.02
C THR A 102 -6.50 -9.56 -4.29
N GLY A 103 -7.17 -9.05 -3.26
CA GLY A 103 -7.65 -7.68 -3.18
C GLY A 103 -6.75 -6.83 -2.29
N TYR A 104 -7.01 -5.53 -2.22
CA TYR A 104 -6.26 -4.57 -1.41
C TYR A 104 -7.23 -3.69 -0.65
N LEU A 105 -7.04 -3.58 0.67
CA LEU A 105 -7.68 -2.56 1.50
C LEU A 105 -6.76 -1.35 1.66
N VAL A 106 -7.32 -0.18 1.88
CA VAL A 106 -6.58 1.03 2.25
C VAL A 106 -6.47 1.13 3.77
N LEU A 107 -5.25 1.03 4.29
CA LEU A 107 -4.96 0.93 5.72
C LEU A 107 -5.62 2.05 6.54
N ASN A 108 -5.47 3.29 6.10
CA ASN A 108 -5.89 4.47 6.87
C ASN A 108 -7.42 4.62 6.96
N LYS A 109 -8.16 3.79 6.23
CA LYS A 109 -9.63 3.81 6.16
C LYS A 109 -10.26 2.61 6.84
N LEU A 110 -9.44 1.62 7.20
CA LEU A 110 -9.87 0.46 7.96
C LEU A 110 -10.09 0.89 9.42
N GLU A 111 -11.27 0.59 9.95
CA GLU A 111 -11.61 0.85 11.33
C GLU A 111 -11.24 -0.35 12.21
N ARG A 112 -11.72 -1.54 11.85
CA ARG A 112 -11.46 -2.76 12.62
C ARG A 112 -11.57 -4.04 11.79
N VAL A 113 -11.08 -5.13 12.38
CA VAL A 113 -11.12 -6.48 11.80
C VAL A 113 -11.76 -7.42 12.81
N GLU A 114 -12.84 -8.07 12.39
CA GLU A 114 -13.64 -8.97 13.21
C GLU A 114 -13.57 -10.41 12.67
N PRO A 115 -13.65 -11.43 13.54
CA PRO A 115 -13.80 -12.81 13.09
C PRO A 115 -15.14 -12.99 12.40
N LEU A 116 -15.19 -13.92 11.45
CA LEU A 116 -16.42 -14.30 10.79
C LEU A 116 -16.45 -15.82 10.70
N ASP A 117 -17.41 -16.43 11.37
CA ASP A 117 -17.63 -17.89 11.31
C ASP A 117 -18.61 -18.19 10.17
N LYS A 118 -18.17 -17.90 8.94
CA LYS A 118 -18.95 -18.17 7.73
C LYS A 118 -18.17 -19.09 6.81
N GLU A 119 -18.86 -20.09 6.25
CA GLU A 119 -18.24 -20.99 5.27
C GLU A 119 -17.64 -20.20 4.11
N GLY A 120 -16.33 -20.36 3.88
CA GLY A 120 -15.62 -19.63 2.84
C GLY A 120 -15.34 -18.16 3.14
N SER A 121 -15.35 -17.69 4.39
CA SER A 121 -14.80 -16.38 4.79
C SER A 121 -14.38 -16.41 6.26
N ASN A 122 -13.17 -15.97 6.56
CA ASN A 122 -12.59 -16.12 7.91
C ASN A 122 -12.60 -14.81 8.70
N SER A 123 -12.79 -13.66 8.04
CA SER A 123 -12.81 -12.36 8.71
C SER A 123 -13.61 -11.31 7.94
N ARG A 124 -14.09 -10.33 8.69
CA ARG A 124 -14.77 -9.13 8.22
C ARG A 124 -13.89 -7.91 8.44
N LEU A 125 -13.74 -7.11 7.41
CA LEU A 125 -13.06 -5.82 7.40
C LEU A 125 -14.14 -4.74 7.49
N ILE A 126 -14.07 -3.89 8.51
CA ILE A 126 -15.02 -2.79 8.71
C ILE A 126 -14.25 -1.50 8.53
N PHE A 127 -14.76 -0.63 7.65
CA PHE A 127 -14.16 0.65 7.33
C PHE A 127 -14.90 1.81 8.01
N GLN A 128 -14.27 2.97 8.04
CA GLN A 128 -14.74 4.16 8.77
C GLN A 128 -16.13 4.69 8.37
N ASP A 129 -16.64 4.32 7.19
CA ASP A 129 -17.98 4.71 6.73
C ASP A 129 -19.03 3.61 6.97
N GLY A 130 -18.68 2.57 7.73
CA GLY A 130 -19.52 1.40 7.96
C GLY A 130 -19.51 0.37 6.83
N LEU A 131 -18.76 0.60 5.74
CA LEU A 131 -18.57 -0.40 4.69
C LEU A 131 -17.96 -1.68 5.28
N GLU A 132 -18.48 -2.83 4.84
CA GLU A 132 -17.97 -4.14 5.20
C GLU A 132 -17.46 -4.91 3.98
N VAL A 133 -16.29 -5.54 4.11
CA VAL A 133 -15.72 -6.46 3.12
C VAL A 133 -15.25 -7.73 3.80
N THR A 134 -15.55 -8.91 3.24
CA THR A 134 -15.08 -10.18 3.78
C THR A 134 -13.75 -10.62 3.14
N THR A 135 -12.98 -11.44 3.86
CA THR A 135 -11.72 -12.01 3.38
C THR A 135 -11.57 -13.45 3.82
N LEU A 136 -10.85 -14.24 3.02
CA LEU A 136 -10.50 -15.63 3.32
C LEU A 136 -9.34 -15.76 4.33
N LEU A 137 -8.77 -14.65 4.77
CA LEU A 137 -7.69 -14.65 5.76
C LEU A 137 -8.26 -14.61 7.17
N SER A 138 -7.59 -15.28 8.11
CA SER A 138 -7.91 -15.15 9.54
C SER A 138 -7.61 -13.75 10.05
N THR A 139 -8.26 -13.37 11.15
CA THR A 139 -8.05 -12.06 11.79
C THR A 139 -6.59 -11.86 12.18
N ALA A 140 -5.93 -12.91 12.68
CA ALA A 140 -4.50 -12.92 12.99
C ALA A 140 -3.64 -12.58 11.76
N THR A 141 -3.92 -13.21 10.61
CA THR A 141 -3.18 -12.96 9.38
C THR A 141 -3.40 -11.52 8.88
N VAL A 142 -4.64 -11.02 8.92
CA VAL A 142 -4.94 -9.64 8.51
C VAL A 142 -4.23 -8.64 9.42
N ARG A 143 -4.28 -8.84 10.75
CA ARG A 143 -3.59 -8.00 11.73
C ARG A 143 -2.09 -7.98 11.52
N GLN A 144 -1.47 -9.13 11.23
CA GLN A 144 -0.05 -9.18 10.90
C GLN A 144 0.30 -8.33 9.68
N ARG A 145 -0.49 -8.42 8.60
CA ARG A 145 -0.28 -7.59 7.40
C ARG A 145 -0.48 -6.10 7.66
N ILE A 146 -1.40 -5.74 8.55
CA ILE A 146 -1.62 -4.37 8.99
C ILE A 146 -0.40 -3.86 9.76
N LEU A 147 0.19 -4.66 10.65
CA LEU A 147 1.40 -4.28 11.38
C LEU A 147 2.58 -4.07 10.43
N GLU A 148 2.80 -4.98 9.49
CA GLU A 148 3.82 -4.83 8.43
C GLU A 148 3.61 -3.53 7.65
N ALA A 149 2.37 -3.25 7.24
CA ALA A 149 2.03 -2.03 6.51
C ALA A 149 2.28 -0.75 7.35
N LYS A 150 1.95 -0.80 8.65
CA LYS A 150 2.21 0.30 9.59
C LYS A 150 3.69 0.55 9.80
N SER A 151 4.51 -0.50 9.86
CA SER A 151 5.97 -0.35 9.96
C SER A 151 6.53 0.34 8.71
N LEU A 152 6.08 -0.07 7.53
CA LEU A 152 6.47 0.53 6.24
C LEU A 152 5.98 1.98 6.06
N SER A 153 4.86 2.36 6.69
CA SER A 153 4.28 3.70 6.55
C SER A 153 4.82 4.73 7.54
N LYS A 154 5.73 4.36 8.45
CA LYS A 154 6.33 5.30 9.41
C LYS A 154 7.22 6.31 8.65
N PRO A 155 7.01 7.62 8.79
CA PRO A 155 7.94 8.61 8.27
C PRO A 155 9.26 8.46 9.06
N GLY A 156 10.27 7.86 8.44
CA GLY A 156 11.53 7.58 9.11
C GLY A 156 12.45 6.55 8.45
N TRP A 157 12.00 5.84 7.41
CA TRP A 157 12.86 4.95 6.62
C TRP A 157 12.69 5.21 5.13
N SER A 158 13.61 5.99 4.57
CA SER A 158 13.81 6.07 3.12
C SER A 158 15.29 5.85 2.80
N GLU A 159 15.68 4.60 2.56
CA GLU A 159 16.76 4.36 1.61
C GLU A 159 16.17 4.45 0.20
N THR A 160 16.15 5.65 -0.36
CA THR A 160 15.95 5.80 -1.80
C THR A 160 17.30 5.66 -2.47
N LYS A 161 17.68 4.44 -2.88
CA LYS A 161 18.62 4.28 -4.00
C LYS A 161 17.85 4.63 -5.27
N VAL A 162 18.01 5.87 -5.73
CA VAL A 162 17.55 6.27 -7.06
C VAL A 162 18.49 5.59 -8.07
N HIS A 163 17.93 4.83 -9.00
CA HIS A 163 18.66 4.32 -10.16
C HIS A 163 18.99 5.52 -11.06
N GLU A 164 20.27 5.81 -11.27
CA GLU A 164 20.77 6.92 -12.12
C GLU A 164 20.26 6.79 -13.56
N PRO A 165 19.65 7.83 -14.14
CA PRO A 165 19.56 7.97 -15.58
C PRO A 165 20.55 9.05 -16.07
N SER A 166 21.62 8.61 -16.76
CA SER A 166 22.45 9.37 -17.72
C SER A 166 23.28 10.58 -17.22
N PRO A 167 24.52 10.81 -17.73
CA PRO A 167 25.54 11.64 -17.05
C PRO A 167 25.38 13.16 -17.11
N GLU A 168 24.36 13.72 -17.77
CA GLU A 168 24.49 15.10 -18.25
C GLU A 168 23.91 16.20 -17.36
N ARG A 169 23.17 15.90 -16.28
CA ARG A 169 22.70 16.94 -15.32
C ARG A 169 22.56 16.39 -13.89
N VAL A 170 23.29 16.98 -12.95
CA VAL A 170 23.17 16.71 -11.50
C VAL A 170 22.18 17.70 -10.89
N TYR A 171 21.14 17.19 -10.23
CA TYR A 171 20.29 17.98 -9.33
C TYR A 171 20.48 17.47 -7.90
N TYR A 172 20.70 18.38 -6.95
CA TYR A 172 20.64 18.08 -5.52
C TYR A 172 19.23 18.35 -5.01
N VAL A 173 18.61 17.37 -4.35
CA VAL A 173 17.42 17.59 -3.54
C VAL A 173 17.82 17.45 -2.08
N VAL A 174 17.89 18.58 -1.36
CA VAL A 174 18.06 18.60 0.09
C VAL A 174 16.66 18.63 0.72
N ARG A 175 16.34 17.68 1.60
CA ARG A 175 15.28 17.86 2.60
C ARG A 175 15.88 17.78 4.00
N VAL A 176 15.76 18.88 4.71
CA VAL A 176 16.09 19.02 6.13
C VAL A 176 15.00 18.28 6.92
N ALA A 177 15.40 17.31 7.74
CA ALA A 177 14.52 16.79 8.77
C ALA A 177 14.38 17.88 9.84
N GLU A 178 13.17 18.39 10.05
CA GLU A 178 12.89 19.11 11.29
C GLU A 178 13.00 18.11 12.43
N ALA A 179 14.10 18.19 13.17
CA ALA A 179 14.20 17.53 14.47
C ALA A 179 13.04 18.04 15.33
N SER A 180 12.18 17.13 15.76
CA SER A 180 11.23 17.34 16.84
C SER A 180 11.96 18.06 17.97
N ARG A 181 11.44 19.23 18.36
CA ARG A 181 11.97 20.05 19.46
C ARG A 181 12.01 19.22 20.73
N GLY A 182 13.20 18.71 21.05
CA GLY A 182 13.50 17.97 22.27
C GLY A 182 15.01 17.95 22.49
N ASN A 183 15.46 18.81 23.41
CA ASN A 183 16.81 18.90 23.97
C ASN A 183 17.93 19.51 23.11
N LEU A 184 18.09 20.83 23.26
CA LEU A 184 19.35 21.55 23.01
C LEU A 184 20.41 21.10 24.02
N GLY A 185 21.18 20.08 23.67
CA GLY A 185 22.47 19.77 24.30
C GLY A 185 23.59 20.40 23.47
N LEU A 186 24.18 21.50 23.98
CA LEU A 186 25.36 22.15 23.41
C LEU A 186 26.50 21.12 23.23
N TRP A 187 26.84 20.76 21.99
CA TRP A 187 28.15 20.18 21.67
C TRP A 187 29.06 21.29 21.16
N ARG A 188 29.93 21.81 22.04
CA ARG A 188 31.10 22.61 21.65
C ARG A 188 32.19 21.66 21.18
N GLY A 189 32.27 21.44 19.87
CA GLY A 189 33.42 20.80 19.24
C GLY A 189 34.54 21.80 19.05
N ALA A 190 35.58 21.71 19.88
CA ALA A 190 36.76 22.55 19.85
C ALA A 190 37.57 22.37 18.55
N CYS A 191 37.87 23.48 17.89
CA CYS A 191 38.84 23.56 16.81
C CYS A 191 40.25 23.53 17.43
N SER A 192 40.91 22.37 17.43
CA SER A 192 42.34 22.29 17.74
C SER A 192 43.14 22.36 16.45
N ARG A 193 43.63 23.57 16.14
CA ARG A 193 44.87 23.72 15.38
C ARG A 193 46.00 23.09 16.19
N ARG A 194 46.90 22.37 15.51
CA ARG A 194 48.32 22.39 15.88
C ARG A 194 49.22 22.44 14.64
N PRO A 195 50.41 23.05 14.81
CA PRO A 195 51.21 23.65 13.75
C PRO A 195 52.17 22.63 13.13
N GLY A 196 52.73 23.01 11.99
CA GLY A 196 53.53 22.12 11.15
C GLY A 196 54.99 21.96 11.53
N SER A 197 55.66 21.28 10.61
CA SER A 197 57.07 21.36 10.23
C SER A 197 57.17 20.75 8.84
#